data_AF-A0A8S9TJ97-F1
#
_entry.id   AF-A0A8S9TJ97-F1
#
_cell.length_a   1.000
_cell.length_b   1.000
_cell.length_c   1.000
_cell.angle_alpha   90.00
_cell.angle_beta   90.00
_cell.angle_gamma   90.00
#
_symmetry.space_group_name_H-M   'P 1'
#
loop_
_entity.id
_entity.type
_entity.pdbx_description
1 polymer ?
#
loop_
_entity_poly.entity_id
_entity_poly.type
_entity_poly.pdbx_seq_one_letter_code
_entity_poly.pdbx_strand_id
1 'polypeptide(L)'
;MSGAVLAFVREAIVGGRRMTRDNQKHHFVSRTYEEDGEVKTNVVLDSDVNSLYPAAMARLEGFAKGKPKFFQISKKEKQIPPCDYYIARVLITGLKKNRAFPLQSIKDEEGVRQFTNDLVGKKLIIDKTALEDLVEFQSVSYKVIEGVYWDEGFNSRICKVMPELYNERMKLKALGNPLQQCLKLLMNASFGKKIQKPIVTKKRFIVGADEIKKYTKKNICKLLSRTTITDNVSMFEEVKPISQHFSPAHLGDQLLSMSKRIMNEAMCLAEDIGQLSTIKTLILVMWRADTTKR
;
A
#
# COMPACT_ATOMS: atom_id res chain seq x y z
N MET A 1 -10.79 -7.69 11.49
CA MET A 1 -10.96 -9.06 10.98
C MET A 1 -9.80 -9.91 11.45
N SER A 2 -9.94 -11.24 11.48
CA SER A 2 -8.90 -12.20 11.88
C SER A 2 -8.98 -13.46 11.00
N GLY A 3 -8.01 -14.38 11.14
CA GLY A 3 -8.03 -15.69 10.47
C GLY A 3 -7.95 -15.63 8.94
N ALA A 4 -8.63 -16.56 8.27
CA ALA A 4 -8.60 -16.73 6.82
C ALA A 4 -9.07 -15.49 6.05
N VAL A 5 -10.12 -14.81 6.54
CA VAL A 5 -10.62 -13.57 5.90
C VAL A 5 -9.56 -12.47 5.92
N LEU A 6 -8.83 -12.33 7.03
CA LEU A 6 -7.73 -11.37 7.11
C LEU A 6 -6.58 -11.74 6.16
N ALA A 7 -6.29 -13.03 6.00
CA ALA A 7 -5.27 -13.49 5.05
C ALA A 7 -5.66 -13.14 3.60
N PHE A 8 -6.90 -13.42 3.20
CA PHE A 8 -7.44 -13.07 1.89
C PHE A 8 -7.36 -11.56 1.60
N VAL A 9 -7.86 -10.72 2.53
CA VAL A 9 -7.83 -9.26 2.36
C VAL A 9 -6.40 -8.72 2.29
N ARG A 10 -5.44 -9.35 2.96
CA ARG A 10 -4.03 -8.93 2.92
C ARG A 10 -3.36 -9.13 1.59
N GLU A 11 -3.85 -10.06 0.76
CA GLU A 11 -3.31 -10.26 -0.58
C GLU A 11 -3.63 -9.09 -1.51
N ALA A 12 -4.77 -8.42 -1.32
CA ALA A 12 -5.12 -7.17 -2.02
C ALA A 12 -4.23 -5.99 -1.62
N ILE A 13 -3.67 -6.00 -0.41
CA ILE A 13 -2.86 -4.89 0.07
C ILE A 13 -1.55 -4.80 -0.72
N VAL A 14 -1.55 -3.86 -1.65
CA VAL A 14 -0.37 -3.41 -2.38
C VAL A 14 -0.04 -2.01 -1.91
N GLY A 15 1.18 -1.87 -1.40
CA GLY A 15 1.73 -0.57 -1.04
C GLY A 15 1.97 0.31 -2.26
N GLY A 16 2.85 1.26 -2.08
CA GLY A 16 3.21 2.25 -3.06
C GLY A 16 4.06 1.69 -4.19
N ARG A 17 3.84 2.25 -5.39
CA ARG A 17 4.50 1.89 -6.65
C ARG A 17 5.79 2.68 -6.85
N ARG A 18 6.94 2.10 -6.52
CA ARG A 18 8.25 2.69 -6.81
C ARG A 18 8.83 2.07 -8.08
N MET A 19 8.83 2.80 -9.19
CA MET A 19 9.35 2.31 -10.47
C MET A 19 9.77 3.45 -11.39
N THR A 20 10.77 3.23 -12.24
CA THR A 20 11.08 4.13 -13.34
C THR A 20 10.21 3.80 -14.55
N ARG A 21 10.14 4.72 -15.53
CA ARG A 21 9.38 4.49 -16.75
C ARG A 21 9.85 3.19 -17.41
N ASP A 22 8.90 2.32 -17.76
CA ASP A 22 9.13 1.02 -18.41
C ASP A 22 10.02 0.06 -17.58
N ASN A 23 10.16 0.29 -16.27
CA ASN A 23 11.08 -0.42 -15.37
C ASN A 23 12.56 -0.35 -15.81
N GLN A 24 12.96 0.66 -16.58
CA GLN A 24 14.33 0.82 -17.10
C GLN A 24 15.14 1.82 -16.30
N LYS A 25 16.47 1.70 -16.32
CA LYS A 25 17.36 2.73 -15.77
C LYS A 25 17.43 3.89 -16.74
N HIS A 26 17.32 5.11 -16.23
CA HIS A 26 17.41 6.34 -17.03
C HIS A 26 18.66 7.12 -16.62
N HIS A 27 19.44 7.54 -17.61
CA HIS A 27 20.58 8.44 -17.42
C HIS A 27 20.21 9.81 -17.99
N PHE A 28 20.40 10.86 -17.18
CA PHE A 28 20.09 12.23 -17.57
C PHE A 28 21.34 13.08 -17.55
N VAL A 29 21.54 13.86 -18.61
CA VAL A 29 22.52 14.93 -18.68
C VAL A 29 21.74 16.19 -19.02
N SER A 30 21.79 17.19 -18.14
CA SER A 30 21.22 18.50 -18.43
C SER A 30 21.94 19.08 -19.63
N ARG A 31 21.19 19.43 -20.68
CA ARG A 31 21.72 20.00 -21.91
C ARG A 31 20.74 21.04 -22.42
N THR A 32 21.29 22.14 -22.89
CA THR A 32 20.59 23.19 -23.61
C THR A 32 20.72 22.92 -25.11
N TYR A 33 19.62 23.01 -25.84
CA TYR A 33 19.53 22.78 -27.28
C TYR A 33 18.50 23.72 -27.89
N GLU A 34 18.57 23.93 -29.20
CA GLU A 34 17.61 24.73 -29.94
C GLU A 34 16.67 23.79 -30.71
N GLU A 35 15.36 23.98 -30.55
CA GLU A 35 14.33 23.22 -31.25
C GLU A 35 13.19 24.17 -31.60
N ASP A 36 12.78 24.20 -32.87
CA ASP A 36 11.78 25.14 -33.42
C ASP A 36 12.12 26.63 -33.18
N GLY A 37 13.41 26.98 -33.12
CA GLY A 37 13.87 28.35 -32.86
C GLY A 37 13.81 28.77 -31.38
N GLU A 38 13.46 27.84 -30.47
CA GLU A 38 13.47 28.06 -29.03
C GLU A 38 14.64 27.35 -28.36
N VAL A 39 15.34 28.06 -27.47
CA VAL A 39 16.39 27.48 -26.63
C VAL A 39 15.75 26.72 -25.46
N LYS A 40 15.75 25.39 -25.54
CA LYS A 40 15.20 24.47 -24.53
C LYS A 40 16.32 23.86 -23.70
N THR A 41 16.04 23.60 -22.42
CA THR A 41 16.97 22.88 -21.53
C THR A 41 16.28 21.67 -20.94
N ASN A 42 16.90 20.50 -21.05
CA ASN A 42 16.39 19.29 -20.41
C ASN A 42 16.57 19.39 -18.89
N VAL A 43 15.47 19.58 -18.16
CA VAL A 43 15.44 19.64 -16.69
C VAL A 43 14.67 18.45 -16.12
N VAL A 44 15.03 18.04 -14.90
CA VAL A 44 14.28 17.06 -14.13
C VAL A 44 13.36 17.82 -13.17
N LEU A 45 12.06 17.55 -13.26
CA LEU A 45 11.07 18.07 -12.33
C LEU A 45 10.71 16.96 -11.32
N ASP A 46 10.95 17.22 -10.03
CA ASP A 46 10.52 16.35 -8.93
C ASP A 46 9.21 16.91 -8.35
N SER A 47 8.08 16.37 -8.80
CA SER A 47 6.76 16.74 -8.29
C SER A 47 6.32 15.75 -7.22
N ASP A 48 6.12 16.23 -5.99
CA ASP A 48 5.64 15.44 -4.86
C ASP A 48 4.24 15.89 -4.42
N VAL A 49 3.40 14.92 -4.04
CA VAL A 49 2.06 15.22 -3.54
C VAL A 49 2.17 15.61 -2.07
N ASN A 50 1.69 16.81 -1.75
CA ASN A 50 1.61 17.29 -0.38
C ASN A 50 0.63 16.44 0.46
N SER A 51 1.16 15.45 1.17
CA SER A 51 0.42 14.60 2.10
C SER A 51 -0.66 13.74 1.42
N LEU A 52 -0.20 12.82 0.57
CA LEU A 52 -1.04 11.93 -0.23
C LEU A 52 -2.08 11.13 0.58
N TYR A 53 -1.74 10.58 1.74
CA TYR A 53 -2.71 9.82 2.54
C TYR A 53 -3.84 10.69 3.11
N PRO A 54 -3.57 11.86 3.71
CA PRO A 54 -4.62 12.83 4.02
C PRO A 54 -5.50 13.20 2.84
N ALA A 55 -4.93 13.48 1.67
CA ALA A 55 -5.69 13.79 0.46
C ALA A 55 -6.59 12.62 0.05
N ALA A 56 -6.09 11.38 0.11
CA ALA A 56 -6.89 10.18 -0.16
C ALA A 56 -8.03 10.01 0.84
N MET A 57 -7.79 10.24 2.15
CA MET A 57 -8.85 10.18 3.16
C MET A 57 -9.93 11.23 2.96
N ALA A 58 -9.57 12.43 2.49
CA ALA A 58 -10.53 13.48 2.18
C ALA A 58 -11.45 13.12 1.00
N ARG A 59 -10.94 12.31 0.06
CA ARG A 59 -11.67 11.91 -1.16
C ARG A 59 -12.52 10.65 -0.99
N LEU A 60 -12.23 9.81 0.01
CA LEU A 60 -13.07 8.66 0.34
C LEU A 60 -14.47 9.11 0.77
N GLU A 61 -15.49 8.32 0.44
CA GLU A 61 -16.83 8.44 1.05
C GLU A 61 -16.80 8.17 2.57
N GLY A 62 -15.81 7.37 2.98
CA GLY A 62 -15.50 7.03 4.36
C GLY A 62 -14.92 5.63 4.42
N PHE A 63 -14.72 5.13 5.63
CA PHE A 63 -14.31 3.74 5.84
C PHE A 63 -15.51 2.81 5.87
N ALA A 64 -15.48 1.73 5.07
CA ALA A 64 -16.60 0.78 5.05
C ALA A 64 -16.88 0.21 6.45
N LYS A 65 -18.16 0.13 6.81
CA LYS A 65 -18.63 -0.40 8.09
C LYS A 65 -19.07 -1.84 7.94
N GLY A 66 -19.22 -2.51 9.08
CA GLY A 66 -19.81 -3.83 9.14
C GLY A 66 -18.81 -4.98 9.12
N LYS A 67 -19.37 -6.19 9.11
CA LYS A 67 -18.61 -7.44 9.01
C LYS A 67 -18.47 -7.84 7.54
N PRO A 68 -17.32 -8.40 7.12
CA PRO A 68 -17.17 -8.89 5.76
C PRO A 68 -18.15 -10.03 5.49
N LYS A 69 -18.89 -9.92 4.39
CA LYS A 69 -19.79 -10.96 3.88
C LYS A 69 -19.14 -11.64 2.67
N PHE A 70 -19.20 -12.96 2.61
CA PHE A 70 -18.62 -13.73 1.51
C PHE A 70 -19.56 -13.76 0.31
N PHE A 71 -19.00 -13.76 -0.90
CA PHE A 71 -19.74 -14.06 -2.12
C PHE A 71 -18.88 -14.89 -3.08
N GLN A 72 -19.55 -15.69 -3.90
CA GLN A 72 -18.93 -16.46 -4.98
C GLN A 72 -19.81 -16.37 -6.21
N ILE A 73 -19.20 -16.09 -7.37
CA ILE A 73 -19.91 -16.06 -8.64
C ILE A 73 -20.17 -17.51 -9.06
N SER A 74 -21.44 -17.82 -9.27
CA SER A 74 -21.93 -19.16 -9.59
C SER A 74 -22.96 -19.10 -10.71
N LYS A 75 -23.57 -20.24 -11.06
CA LYS A 75 -24.72 -20.23 -11.99
C LYS A 75 -25.90 -19.41 -11.43
N LYS A 76 -26.00 -19.27 -10.10
CA LYS A 76 -27.06 -18.51 -9.40
C LYS A 76 -26.67 -17.06 -9.18
N GLU A 77 -25.50 -16.79 -8.60
CA GLU A 77 -24.97 -15.42 -8.48
C GLU A 77 -24.15 -15.04 -9.72
N LYS A 78 -24.75 -14.28 -10.64
CA LYS A 78 -24.08 -13.86 -11.89
C LYS A 78 -23.16 -12.64 -11.72
N GLN A 79 -23.28 -11.92 -10.61
CA GLN A 79 -22.57 -10.66 -10.37
C GLN A 79 -22.29 -10.44 -8.87
N ILE A 80 -21.41 -9.48 -8.57
CA ILE A 80 -21.16 -9.04 -7.20
C ILE A 80 -22.48 -8.53 -6.60
N PRO A 81 -22.85 -8.92 -5.36
CA PRO A 81 -24.02 -8.38 -4.69
C PRO A 81 -23.98 -6.84 -4.59
N PRO A 82 -25.13 -6.16 -4.55
CA PRO A 82 -25.17 -4.73 -4.23
C PRO A 82 -24.42 -4.45 -2.92
N CYS A 83 -23.39 -3.62 -2.98
CA CYS A 83 -22.50 -3.36 -1.86
C CYS A 83 -21.80 -2.00 -2.00
N ASP A 84 -21.35 -1.47 -0.87
CA ASP A 84 -20.60 -0.21 -0.81
C ASP A 84 -19.14 -0.42 -1.21
N TYR A 85 -18.53 -1.49 -0.71
CA TYR A 85 -17.14 -1.86 -0.95
C TYR A 85 -16.97 -3.37 -1.05
N TYR A 86 -16.00 -3.81 -1.86
CA TYR A 86 -15.62 -5.21 -1.97
C TYR A 86 -14.13 -5.39 -2.24
N ILE A 87 -13.64 -6.58 -1.91
CA ILE A 87 -12.34 -7.11 -2.31
C ILE A 87 -12.60 -8.46 -2.94
N ALA A 88 -12.17 -8.62 -4.19
CA ALA A 88 -12.52 -9.78 -5.01
C ALA A 88 -11.29 -10.40 -5.66
N ARG A 89 -11.33 -11.72 -5.80
CA ARG A 89 -10.47 -12.46 -6.71
C ARG A 89 -11.05 -12.35 -8.11
N VAL A 90 -10.27 -11.78 -9.02
CA VAL A 90 -10.63 -11.58 -10.42
C VAL A 90 -9.63 -12.30 -11.33
N LEU A 91 -10.12 -12.88 -12.41
CA LEU A 91 -9.31 -13.37 -13.52
C LEU A 91 -9.28 -12.29 -14.60
N ILE A 92 -8.09 -11.81 -14.94
CA ILE A 92 -7.92 -10.87 -16.05
C ILE A 92 -8.02 -11.65 -17.37
N THR A 93 -8.96 -11.28 -18.22
CA THR A 93 -9.18 -11.96 -19.51
C THR A 93 -8.65 -11.16 -20.71
N GLY A 94 -8.39 -9.87 -20.54
CA GLY A 94 -7.80 -9.05 -21.58
C GLY A 94 -7.30 -7.71 -21.04
N LEU A 95 -6.28 -7.16 -21.68
CA LEU A 95 -5.72 -5.85 -21.38
C LEU A 95 -5.46 -5.17 -22.73
N LYS A 96 -6.12 -4.04 -22.99
CA LYS A 96 -6.03 -3.34 -24.28
C LYS A 96 -4.99 -2.24 -24.28
N LYS A 97 -4.73 -1.63 -23.12
CA LYS A 97 -3.85 -0.47 -23.01
C LYS A 97 -2.69 -0.73 -22.06
N ASN A 98 -1.50 -0.84 -22.67
CA ASN A 98 -0.25 -0.88 -21.95
C ASN A 98 0.06 0.49 -21.38
N ARG A 99 0.58 0.51 -20.15
CA ARG A 99 1.06 1.71 -19.48
C ARG A 99 2.54 1.58 -19.23
N ALA A 100 3.28 2.67 -19.41
CA ALA A 100 4.68 2.75 -18.99
C ALA A 100 4.83 2.60 -17.47
N PHE A 101 3.75 2.92 -16.73
CA PHE A 101 3.56 2.68 -15.31
C PHE A 101 2.35 1.76 -15.08
N PRO A 102 2.51 0.43 -15.11
CA PRO A 102 1.41 -0.49 -14.88
C PRO A 102 0.72 -0.25 -13.53
N LEU A 103 -0.59 -0.46 -13.48
CA LEU A 103 -1.37 -0.16 -12.28
C LEU A 103 -1.39 -1.31 -11.27
N GLN A 104 -1.08 -2.53 -11.72
CA GLN A 104 -1.01 -3.72 -10.87
C GLN A 104 0.35 -4.40 -10.89
N SER A 105 0.54 -5.23 -9.88
CA SER A 105 1.77 -5.99 -9.69
C SER A 105 1.49 -7.45 -9.37
N ILE A 106 2.37 -8.30 -9.86
CA ILE A 106 2.41 -9.72 -9.54
C ILE A 106 3.65 -10.00 -8.68
N LYS A 107 3.61 -11.07 -7.91
CA LYS A 107 4.81 -11.61 -7.28
C LYS A 107 5.41 -12.66 -8.20
N ASP A 108 6.71 -12.60 -8.42
CA ASP A 108 7.43 -13.69 -9.08
C ASP A 108 7.63 -14.88 -8.12
N GLU A 109 8.31 -15.91 -8.62
CA GLU A 109 8.59 -17.16 -7.88
C GLU A 109 9.44 -16.91 -6.63
N GLU A 110 10.27 -15.87 -6.64
CA GLU A 110 11.12 -15.44 -5.53
C GLU A 110 10.35 -14.56 -4.51
N GLY A 111 9.09 -14.23 -4.81
CA GLY A 111 8.22 -13.40 -3.99
C GLY A 111 8.47 -11.90 -4.13
N VAL A 112 9.30 -11.49 -5.09
CA VAL A 112 9.55 -10.08 -5.43
C VAL A 112 8.36 -9.55 -6.23
N ARG A 113 7.90 -8.36 -5.86
CA ARG A 113 6.71 -7.74 -6.45
C ARG A 113 7.12 -6.88 -7.65
N GLN A 114 6.60 -7.21 -8.81
CA GLN A 114 6.86 -6.52 -10.08
C GLN A 114 5.59 -5.90 -10.65
N PHE A 115 5.61 -4.61 -10.93
CA PHE A 115 4.53 -3.93 -11.66
C PHE A 115 4.66 -4.23 -13.15
N THR A 116 3.59 -4.78 -13.75
CA THR A 116 3.63 -5.30 -15.13
C THR A 116 2.28 -5.13 -15.84
N ASN A 117 2.34 -4.99 -17.17
CA ASN A 117 1.16 -5.09 -18.03
C ASN A 117 0.80 -6.56 -18.37
N ASP A 118 1.69 -7.52 -18.09
CA ASP A 118 1.43 -8.95 -18.31
C ASP A 118 0.51 -9.53 -17.23
N LEU A 119 -0.78 -9.20 -17.36
CA LEU A 119 -1.82 -9.58 -16.42
C LEU A 119 -2.80 -10.61 -16.99
N VAL A 120 -2.86 -10.79 -18.31
CA VAL A 120 -3.85 -11.66 -18.97
C VAL A 120 -3.66 -13.11 -18.52
N GLY A 121 -4.76 -13.77 -18.14
CA GLY A 121 -4.76 -15.13 -17.59
C GLY A 121 -4.35 -15.22 -16.11
N LYS A 122 -3.92 -14.12 -15.48
CA LYS A 122 -3.55 -14.10 -14.06
C LYS A 122 -4.77 -13.84 -13.17
N LYS A 123 -4.78 -14.48 -11.99
CA LYS A 123 -5.76 -14.21 -10.94
C LYS A 123 -5.18 -13.21 -9.95
N LEU A 124 -5.90 -12.12 -9.71
CA LEU A 124 -5.52 -11.07 -8.78
C LEU A 124 -6.57 -10.97 -7.68
N ILE A 125 -6.16 -10.69 -6.44
CA ILE A 125 -7.09 -10.22 -5.41
C ILE A 125 -6.97 -8.71 -5.38
N ILE A 126 -8.07 -8.02 -5.62
CA ILE A 126 -8.10 -6.57 -5.86
C ILE A 126 -9.36 -5.97 -5.24
N ASP A 127 -9.26 -4.73 -4.77
CA ASP A 127 -10.41 -3.99 -4.28
C ASP A 127 -11.19 -3.28 -5.38
N LYS A 128 -12.39 -2.82 -5.01
CA LYS A 128 -13.30 -2.04 -5.88
C LYS A 128 -12.60 -0.89 -6.59
N THR A 129 -11.88 -0.03 -5.85
CA THR A 129 -11.26 1.19 -6.41
C THR A 129 -10.16 0.83 -7.40
N ALA A 130 -9.28 -0.11 -7.04
CA ALA A 130 -8.19 -0.52 -7.92
C ALA A 130 -8.69 -1.28 -9.17
N LEU A 131 -9.82 -2.00 -9.07
CA LEU A 131 -10.42 -2.67 -10.22
C LEU A 131 -11.07 -1.67 -11.19
N GLU A 132 -11.79 -0.67 -10.67
CA GLU A 132 -12.30 0.46 -11.46
C GLU A 132 -11.16 1.18 -12.21
N ASP A 133 -10.04 1.45 -11.54
CA ASP A 133 -8.86 2.09 -12.16
C ASP A 133 -8.29 1.24 -13.31
N LEU A 134 -8.25 -0.08 -13.18
CA LEU A 134 -7.78 -0.97 -14.26
C LEU A 134 -8.69 -0.92 -15.48
N VAL A 135 -10.01 -0.85 -15.27
CA VAL A 135 -10.98 -0.75 -16.36
C VAL A 135 -10.84 0.60 -17.05
N GLU A 136 -10.80 1.68 -16.27
CA GLU A 136 -10.73 3.04 -16.80
C GLU A 136 -9.41 3.30 -17.52
N PHE A 137 -8.28 3.08 -16.85
CA PHE A 137 -6.99 3.52 -17.35
C PHE A 137 -6.26 2.48 -18.19
N GLN A 138 -6.57 1.18 -18.08
CA GLN A 138 -5.91 0.12 -18.86
C GLN A 138 -6.89 -0.67 -19.76
N SER A 139 -8.18 -0.33 -19.72
CA SER A 139 -9.23 -0.99 -20.51
C SER A 139 -9.23 -2.51 -20.33
N VAL A 140 -9.09 -2.93 -19.07
CA VAL A 140 -9.02 -4.34 -18.68
C VAL A 140 -10.40 -5.00 -18.75
N SER A 141 -10.43 -6.19 -19.34
CA SER A 141 -11.56 -7.13 -19.27
C SER A 141 -11.26 -8.20 -18.23
N TYR A 142 -12.24 -8.56 -17.40
CA TYR A 142 -12.05 -9.48 -16.29
C TYR A 142 -13.30 -10.32 -16.01
N LYS A 143 -13.10 -11.41 -15.25
CA LYS A 143 -14.16 -12.23 -14.66
C LYS A 143 -13.99 -12.28 -13.15
N VAL A 144 -15.03 -11.92 -12.41
CA VAL A 144 -15.03 -12.04 -10.95
C VAL A 144 -15.28 -13.50 -10.57
N ILE A 145 -14.53 -14.01 -9.59
CA ILE A 145 -14.65 -15.39 -9.12
C ILE A 145 -15.35 -15.43 -7.76
N GLU A 146 -14.79 -14.75 -6.77
CA GLU A 146 -15.21 -14.80 -5.37
C GLU A 146 -14.64 -13.60 -4.62
N GLY A 147 -15.16 -13.31 -3.44
CA GLY A 147 -14.61 -12.25 -2.62
C GLY A 147 -15.35 -12.02 -1.33
N VAL A 148 -15.04 -10.87 -0.73
CA VAL A 148 -15.74 -10.33 0.44
C VAL A 148 -16.25 -8.93 0.17
N TYR A 149 -17.41 -8.59 0.73
CA TYR A 149 -18.04 -7.30 0.55
C TYR A 149 -18.61 -6.73 1.86
N TRP A 150 -18.90 -5.43 1.83
CA TRP A 150 -19.50 -4.64 2.89
C TRP A 150 -20.64 -3.79 2.32
N ASP A 151 -21.77 -3.76 3.03
CA ASP A 151 -23.04 -3.17 2.59
C ASP A 151 -23.74 -2.39 3.74
N GLU A 152 -23.00 -2.00 4.78
CA GLU A 152 -23.52 -1.26 5.93
C GLU A 152 -23.21 0.25 5.85
N GLY A 153 -22.79 0.75 4.67
CA GLY A 153 -22.40 2.12 4.41
C GLY A 153 -21.00 2.49 4.91
N PHE A 154 -20.69 3.78 4.90
CA PHE A 154 -19.38 4.32 5.27
C PHE A 154 -19.37 5.09 6.59
N ASN A 155 -18.22 5.13 7.25
CA ASN A 155 -17.90 6.04 8.34
C ASN A 155 -17.03 7.19 7.80
N SER A 156 -17.65 8.37 7.64
CA SER A 156 -17.03 9.56 7.05
C SER A 156 -16.26 10.43 8.07
N ARG A 157 -16.16 10.02 9.34
CA ARG A 157 -15.46 10.81 10.38
C ARG A 157 -14.01 11.10 9.99
N ILE A 158 -13.33 10.14 9.37
CA ILE A 158 -11.94 10.32 8.93
C ILE A 158 -11.80 11.39 7.84
N CYS A 159 -12.81 11.50 6.97
CA CYS A 159 -12.84 12.46 5.86
C CYS A 159 -12.93 13.90 6.37
N LYS A 160 -13.38 14.12 7.62
CA LYS A 160 -13.43 15.43 8.28
C LYS A 160 -12.20 15.70 9.15
N VAL A 161 -11.87 14.75 10.02
CA VAL A 161 -10.77 14.91 11.00
C VAL A 161 -9.41 15.04 10.29
N MET A 162 -9.19 14.34 9.18
CA MET A 162 -7.89 14.34 8.52
C MET A 162 -7.57 15.70 7.85
N PRO A 163 -8.50 16.33 7.10
CA PRO A 163 -8.35 17.72 6.67
C PRO A 163 -8.14 18.72 7.80
N GLU A 164 -8.86 18.59 8.92
CA GLU A 164 -8.67 19.46 10.09
C GLU A 164 -7.25 19.37 10.64
N LEU A 165 -6.74 18.15 10.85
CA LEU A 165 -5.36 17.90 11.30
C LEU A 165 -4.32 18.44 10.28
N TYR A 166 -4.61 18.30 8.99
CA TYR A 166 -3.75 18.82 7.94
C TYR A 166 -3.69 20.36 7.96
N ASN A 167 -4.84 21.02 8.09
CA ASN A 167 -4.92 22.48 8.15
C ASN A 167 -4.20 23.01 9.39
N GLU A 168 -4.35 22.36 10.53
CA GLU A 168 -3.64 22.73 11.75
C GLU A 168 -2.12 22.55 11.59
N ARG A 169 -1.70 21.47 10.93
CA ARG A 169 -0.29 21.28 10.56
C ARG A 169 0.22 22.41 9.67
N MET A 170 -0.56 22.91 8.72
CA MET A 170 -0.15 24.02 7.84
C MET A 170 0.05 25.31 8.63
N LYS A 171 -0.84 25.63 9.59
CA LYS A 171 -0.67 26.78 10.49
C LYS A 171 0.62 26.67 11.29
N LEU A 172 0.86 25.52 11.92
CA LEU A 172 2.08 25.29 12.72
C LEU A 172 3.35 25.32 11.86
N LYS A 173 3.29 24.83 10.62
CA LYS A 173 4.42 24.89 9.67
C LYS A 173 4.74 26.33 9.30
N ALA A 174 3.74 27.17 9.06
CA ALA A 174 3.93 28.60 8.77
C ALA A 174 4.58 29.34 9.95
N LEU A 175 4.26 28.94 11.19
CA LEU A 175 4.87 29.47 12.41
C LEU A 175 6.26 28.89 12.72
N GLY A 176 6.80 27.97 11.90
CA GLY A 176 8.05 27.27 12.18
C GLY A 176 8.00 26.35 13.40
N ASN A 177 6.80 26.00 13.89
CA ASN A 177 6.62 25.23 15.11
C ASN A 177 6.91 23.73 14.88
N PRO A 178 7.79 23.10 15.69
CA PRO A 178 8.17 21.69 15.53
C PRO A 178 7.01 20.71 15.70
N LEU A 179 5.90 21.09 16.36
CA LEU A 179 4.71 20.26 16.53
C LEU A 179 4.09 19.82 15.19
N GLN A 180 4.34 20.54 14.09
CA GLN A 180 3.92 20.11 12.77
C GLN A 180 4.46 18.71 12.40
N GLN A 181 5.65 18.33 12.91
CA GLN A 181 6.22 16.99 12.68
C GLN A 181 5.46 15.92 13.45
N CYS A 182 5.01 16.21 14.68
CA CYS A 182 4.14 15.30 15.44
C CYS A 182 2.83 15.06 14.71
N LEU A 183 2.21 16.11 14.15
CA LEU A 183 0.99 15.97 13.34
C LEU A 183 1.26 15.18 12.05
N LYS A 184 2.37 15.45 11.34
CA LYS A 184 2.80 14.68 10.16
C LYS A 184 2.92 13.19 10.50
N LEU A 185 3.59 12.87 11.61
CA LEU A 185 3.79 11.49 12.05
C LEU A 185 2.47 10.83 12.44
N LEU A 186 1.59 11.53 13.16
CA LEU A 186 0.28 11.01 13.57
C LEU A 186 -0.57 10.64 12.34
N MET A 187 -0.66 11.53 11.36
CA MET A 187 -1.42 11.30 10.13
C MET A 187 -0.88 10.06 9.38
N ASN A 188 0.44 9.95 9.22
CA ASN A 188 1.07 8.81 8.54
C ASN A 188 0.97 7.51 9.35
N ALA A 189 1.14 7.55 10.67
CA ALA A 189 1.09 6.37 11.53
C ALA A 189 -0.32 5.75 11.60
N SER A 190 -1.36 6.59 11.49
CA SER A 190 -2.77 6.14 11.52
C SER A 190 -3.08 5.08 10.46
N PHE A 191 -2.46 5.18 9.29
CA PHE A 191 -2.56 4.22 8.19
C PHE A 191 -1.81 2.93 8.50
N GLY A 192 -0.52 3.05 8.88
CA GLY A 192 0.36 1.90 9.10
C GLY A 192 -0.16 0.96 10.18
N LYS A 193 -0.85 1.51 11.19
CA LYS A 193 -1.47 0.73 12.26
C LYS A 193 -2.59 -0.18 11.74
N LYS A 194 -3.32 0.20 10.70
CA LYS A 194 -4.45 -0.57 10.14
C LYS A 194 -3.97 -1.83 9.42
N ILE A 195 -2.84 -1.74 8.71
CA ILE A 195 -2.26 -2.85 7.93
C ILE A 195 -1.13 -3.59 8.66
N GLN A 196 -1.01 -3.39 9.98
CA GLN A 196 0.08 -3.97 10.76
C GLN A 196 0.13 -5.49 10.58
N LYS A 197 1.30 -6.01 10.16
CA LYS A 197 1.56 -7.45 10.04
C LYS A 197 1.49 -8.12 11.43
N PRO A 198 1.11 -9.41 11.49
CA PRO A 198 1.08 -10.11 12.77
C PRO A 198 2.50 -10.21 13.29
N ILE A 199 2.67 -9.98 14.59
CA ILE A 199 3.96 -10.19 15.25
C ILE A 199 4.06 -11.69 15.49
N VAL A 200 4.88 -12.37 14.70
CA VAL A 200 5.06 -13.83 14.74
C VAL A 200 6.21 -14.26 15.65
N THR A 201 7.10 -13.33 16.00
CA THR A 201 8.20 -13.60 16.93
C THR A 201 8.12 -12.71 18.16
N LYS A 202 8.56 -13.24 19.31
CA LYS A 202 8.76 -12.48 20.53
C LYS A 202 10.20 -12.66 20.98
N LYS A 203 10.88 -11.54 21.27
CA LYS A 203 12.20 -11.56 21.87
C LYS A 203 12.08 -11.41 23.39
N ARG A 204 12.82 -12.21 24.14
CA ARG A 204 12.92 -12.14 25.61
C ARG A 204 14.37 -12.21 26.03
N PHE A 205 14.74 -11.34 26.96
CA PHE A 205 16.05 -11.38 27.61
C PHE A 205 15.89 -12.12 28.93
N ILE A 206 16.71 -13.14 29.14
CA ILE A 206 16.79 -13.89 30.38
C ILE A 206 18.17 -13.66 30.98
N VAL A 207 18.19 -13.32 32.26
CA VAL A 207 19.39 -13.05 33.05
C VAL A 207 19.54 -14.15 34.09
N GLY A 208 20.75 -14.64 34.31
CA GLY A 208 21.05 -15.75 35.22
C GLY A 208 21.35 -17.04 34.45
N ALA A 209 22.56 -17.58 34.60
CA ALA A 209 22.98 -18.82 33.93
C ALA A 209 22.02 -20.00 34.17
N ASP A 210 21.51 -20.14 35.40
CA ASP A 210 20.57 -21.22 35.75
C ASP A 210 19.16 -20.97 35.21
N GLU A 211 18.70 -19.72 35.24
CA GLU A 211 17.42 -19.32 34.66
C GLU A 211 17.42 -19.49 33.14
N ILE A 212 18.54 -19.22 32.47
CA ILE A 212 18.72 -19.49 31.04
C ILE A 212 18.56 -20.99 30.74
N LYS A 213 19.18 -21.88 31.54
CA LYS A 213 19.04 -23.35 31.38
C LYS A 213 17.60 -23.80 31.59
N LYS A 214 16.96 -23.33 32.66
CA LYS A 214 15.56 -23.63 33.01
C LYS A 214 14.60 -23.14 31.93
N TYR A 215 14.81 -21.94 31.43
CA TYR A 215 13.99 -21.31 30.40
C TYR A 215 14.09 -22.06 29.07
N THR A 216 15.30 -22.51 28.71
CA THR A 216 15.55 -23.33 27.52
C THR A 216 14.75 -24.63 27.58
N LYS A 217 14.82 -25.37 28.70
CA LYS A 217 14.10 -26.64 28.86
C LYS A 217 12.57 -26.45 28.77
N LYS A 218 12.04 -25.40 29.42
CA LYS A 218 10.59 -25.15 29.49
C LYS A 218 9.99 -24.72 28.15
N ASN A 219 10.75 -24.03 27.30
CA ASN A 219 10.22 -23.36 26.10
C ASN A 219 10.81 -23.91 24.79
N ILE A 220 11.48 -25.07 24.81
CA ILE A 220 12.17 -25.63 23.65
C ILE A 220 11.27 -25.74 22.41
N CYS A 221 10.01 -26.15 22.57
CA CYS A 221 9.06 -26.29 21.46
C CYS A 221 8.60 -24.95 20.85
N LYS A 222 8.85 -23.83 21.52
CA LYS A 222 8.48 -22.47 21.05
C LYS A 222 9.70 -21.67 20.60
N LEU A 223 10.90 -22.18 20.82
CA LEU A 223 12.15 -21.46 20.58
C LEU A 223 12.52 -21.53 19.10
N LEU A 224 12.77 -20.37 18.49
CA LEU A 224 13.33 -20.25 17.14
C LEU A 224 14.85 -20.13 17.20
N SER A 225 15.35 -19.23 18.04
CA SER A 225 16.78 -18.99 18.18
C SER A 225 17.14 -18.54 19.59
N ARG A 226 18.37 -18.82 19.99
CA ARG A 226 18.99 -18.27 21.21
C ARG A 226 20.29 -17.58 20.81
N THR A 227 20.45 -16.34 21.24
CA THR A 227 21.68 -15.58 21.08
C THR A 227 22.23 -15.28 22.47
N THR A 228 23.34 -15.92 22.83
CA THR A 228 24.07 -15.60 24.06
C THR A 228 24.76 -14.26 23.87
N ILE A 229 24.49 -13.31 24.76
CA ILE A 229 25.11 -11.98 24.76
C ILE A 229 26.29 -11.98 25.72
N THR A 230 26.06 -12.52 26.92
CA THR A 230 27.09 -12.80 27.92
C THR A 230 26.78 -14.14 28.59
N ASP A 231 27.71 -14.68 29.38
CA ASP A 231 27.49 -15.92 30.13
C ASP A 231 26.26 -15.87 31.05
N ASN A 232 25.86 -14.66 31.45
CA ASN A 232 24.74 -14.43 32.35
C ASN A 232 23.50 -13.83 31.66
N VAL A 233 23.55 -13.57 30.34
CA VAL A 233 22.44 -12.96 29.59
C VAL A 233 22.28 -13.64 28.23
N SER A 234 21.09 -14.17 27.97
CA SER A 234 20.73 -14.71 26.66
C SER A 234 19.42 -14.10 26.14
N MET A 235 19.41 -13.76 24.86
CA MET A 235 18.21 -13.39 24.13
C MET A 235 17.59 -14.64 23.51
N PHE A 236 16.31 -14.87 23.77
CA PHE A 236 15.51 -15.94 23.19
C PHE A 236 14.52 -15.34 22.20
N GLU A 237 14.46 -15.88 20.99
CA GLU A 237 13.44 -15.56 20.00
C GLU A 237 12.44 -16.71 19.91
N GLU A 238 11.17 -16.43 20.19
CA GLU A 238 10.10 -17.43 20.30
C GLU A 238 9.01 -17.21 19.27
N VAL A 239 8.38 -18.29 18.80
CA VAL A 239 7.15 -18.22 18.00
C VAL A 239 6.00 -17.70 18.86
N LYS A 240 5.35 -16.63 18.40
CA LYS A 240 4.10 -16.11 18.97
C LYS A 240 2.91 -16.70 18.20
N PRO A 241 1.99 -17.42 18.85
CA PRO A 241 0.78 -17.91 18.20
C PRO A 241 -0.05 -16.75 17.62
N ILE A 242 -0.50 -16.91 16.37
CA ILE A 242 -1.23 -15.87 15.62
C ILE A 242 -2.74 -15.83 15.98
N SER A 243 -3.20 -16.70 16.88
CA SER A 243 -4.63 -16.96 17.17
C SER A 243 -5.45 -15.72 17.54
N GLN A 244 -4.84 -14.65 18.04
CA GLN A 244 -5.52 -13.43 18.49
C GLN A 244 -5.25 -12.19 17.62
N HIS A 245 -4.59 -12.33 16.47
CA HIS A 245 -4.27 -11.16 15.66
C HIS A 245 -5.51 -10.62 14.93
N PHE A 246 -5.91 -9.41 15.31
CA PHE A 246 -6.94 -8.64 14.63
C PHE A 246 -6.33 -7.44 13.90
N SER A 247 -6.77 -7.22 12.67
CA SER A 247 -6.44 -6.01 11.90
C SER A 247 -7.63 -5.57 11.05
N PRO A 248 -7.91 -4.26 10.94
CA PRO A 248 -8.87 -3.70 10.01
C PRO A 248 -8.23 -3.48 8.62
N ALA A 249 -7.62 -4.54 8.07
CA ALA A 249 -6.82 -4.47 6.84
C ALA A 249 -7.55 -3.84 5.65
N HIS A 250 -8.82 -4.19 5.42
CA HIS A 250 -9.68 -3.61 4.39
C HIS A 250 -9.75 -2.06 4.41
N LEU A 251 -9.67 -1.43 5.58
CA LEU A 251 -9.65 0.03 5.68
C LEU A 251 -8.33 0.63 5.21
N GLY A 252 -7.22 -0.08 5.49
CA GLY A 252 -5.91 0.31 4.97
C GLY A 252 -5.79 0.10 3.47
N ASP A 253 -6.43 -0.97 2.97
CA ASP A 253 -6.53 -1.28 1.55
C ASP A 253 -7.31 -0.20 0.77
N GLN A 254 -8.51 0.17 1.25
CA GLN A 254 -9.32 1.29 0.71
C GLN A 254 -8.49 2.56 0.54
N LEU A 255 -7.76 2.92 1.60
CA LEU A 255 -6.93 4.11 1.61
C LEU A 255 -5.76 4.03 0.63
N LEU A 256 -5.07 2.90 0.59
CA LEU A 256 -3.96 2.69 -0.33
C LEU A 256 -4.45 2.77 -1.77
N SER A 257 -5.59 2.16 -2.09
CA SER A 257 -6.15 2.20 -3.44
C SER A 257 -6.64 3.58 -3.85
N MET A 258 -7.26 4.34 -2.94
CA MET A 258 -7.58 5.75 -3.21
C MET A 258 -6.31 6.61 -3.39
N SER A 259 -5.24 6.36 -2.63
CA SER A 259 -3.97 7.06 -2.81
C SER A 259 -3.32 6.76 -4.17
N LYS A 260 -3.46 5.52 -4.67
CA LYS A 260 -3.01 5.14 -6.01
C LYS A 260 -3.89 5.77 -7.07
N ARG A 261 -5.21 5.84 -6.89
CA ARG A 261 -6.14 6.52 -7.82
C ARG A 261 -5.75 7.96 -8.10
N ILE A 262 -5.48 8.75 -7.04
CA ILE A 262 -5.04 10.15 -7.19
C ILE A 262 -3.80 10.26 -8.10
N MET A 263 -2.84 9.36 -7.92
CA MET A 263 -1.64 9.33 -8.75
C MET A 263 -1.92 8.81 -10.16
N ASN A 264 -2.81 7.82 -10.30
CA ASN A 264 -3.16 7.22 -11.58
C ASN A 264 -3.87 8.23 -12.47
N GLU A 265 -4.75 9.06 -11.93
CA GLU A 265 -5.42 10.12 -12.69
C GLU A 265 -4.42 11.10 -13.30
N ALA A 266 -3.48 11.61 -12.50
CA ALA A 266 -2.45 12.51 -13.00
C ALA A 266 -1.52 11.83 -14.03
N MET A 267 -1.03 10.63 -13.71
CA MET A 267 -0.03 9.95 -14.53
C MET A 267 -0.61 9.37 -15.82
N CYS A 268 -1.78 8.73 -15.76
CA CYS A 268 -2.41 8.16 -16.94
C CYS A 268 -2.87 9.27 -17.88
N LEU A 269 -3.38 10.40 -17.35
CA LEU A 269 -3.69 11.57 -18.15
C LEU A 269 -2.44 12.12 -18.84
N ALA A 270 -1.33 12.29 -18.11
CA ALA A 270 -0.06 12.73 -18.68
C ALA A 270 0.46 11.79 -19.79
N GLU A 271 0.17 10.50 -19.70
CA GLU A 271 0.50 9.49 -20.73
C GLU A 271 -0.35 9.67 -21.96
N ASP A 272 -1.65 9.89 -21.74
CA ASP A 272 -2.66 9.96 -22.79
C ASP A 272 -2.52 11.22 -23.64
N ILE A 273 -2.09 12.33 -23.04
CA ILE A 273 -1.78 13.58 -23.75
C ILE A 273 -0.38 13.59 -24.39
N GLY A 274 0.38 12.49 -24.28
CA GLY A 274 1.72 12.39 -24.87
C GLY A 274 2.82 13.16 -24.14
N GLN A 275 2.53 13.81 -23.00
CA GLN A 275 3.51 14.55 -22.20
C GLN A 275 4.46 13.64 -21.39
N LEU A 276 4.21 12.34 -21.39
CA LEU A 276 5.01 11.36 -20.66
C LEU A 276 6.32 11.00 -21.40
N SER A 277 6.52 11.42 -22.65
CA SER A 277 7.86 11.44 -23.27
C SER A 277 8.87 12.24 -22.43
N THR A 278 8.39 13.20 -21.64
CA THR A 278 9.16 14.06 -20.72
C THR A 278 9.24 13.47 -19.30
N ILE A 279 8.29 12.62 -18.89
CA ILE A 279 8.23 12.02 -17.53
C ILE A 279 8.92 10.65 -17.53
N LYS A 280 10.21 10.64 -17.22
CA LYS A 280 11.04 9.42 -17.29
C LYS A 280 11.19 8.68 -15.96
N THR A 281 10.78 9.26 -14.82
CA THR A 281 10.92 8.64 -13.49
C THR A 281 9.69 8.87 -12.62
N LEU A 282 9.21 7.82 -11.94
CA LEU A 282 8.20 7.88 -10.89
C LEU A 282 8.78 7.36 -9.57
N ILE A 283 9.18 8.26 -8.68
CA ILE A 283 9.48 7.82 -7.31
C ILE A 283 8.23 8.00 -6.46
N LEU A 284 7.39 6.97 -6.36
CA LEU A 284 6.41 6.93 -5.28
C LEU A 284 7.15 6.58 -3.98
N VAL A 285 7.65 7.60 -3.29
CA VAL A 285 8.16 7.41 -1.94
C VAL A 285 6.98 7.45 -0.99
N MET A 286 6.52 6.27 -0.52
CA MET A 286 5.56 6.18 0.59
C MET A 286 6.09 6.76 1.91
N TRP A 287 7.38 7.12 1.94
CA TRP A 287 8.11 7.68 3.07
C TRP A 287 9.45 8.27 2.61
N ARG A 288 9.52 9.56 2.24
CA ARG A 288 10.79 10.29 2.33
C ARG A 288 10.82 10.84 3.75
N ALA A 289 11.42 10.11 4.69
CA ALA A 289 12.03 10.82 5.79
C ALA A 289 13.13 11.67 5.15
N ASP A 290 13.00 12.99 5.23
CA ASP A 290 14.13 13.90 5.09
C ASP A 290 15.22 13.40 6.06
N THR A 291 16.11 12.57 5.54
CA THR A 291 17.33 12.14 6.19
C THR A 291 18.54 12.78 5.52
N THR A 292 18.32 13.66 4.53
CA THR A 292 19.31 14.57 3.99
C THR A 292 19.48 15.79 4.89
N LYS A 293 19.94 15.51 6.12
CA LYS A 293 20.85 16.36 6.90
C LYS A 293 21.68 15.41 7.77
N ARG A 294 22.75 14.88 7.18
CA ARG A 294 23.98 14.54 7.87
C ARG A 294 25.10 15.27 7.17
#